data_AF-A0A8T7IBQ0-F1
#
_entry.id   AF-A0A8T7IBQ0-F1
#
_cell.length_a   1.000
_cell.length_b   1.000
_cell.length_c   1.000
_cell.angle_alpha   90.00
_cell.angle_beta   90.00
_cell.angle_gamma   90.00
#
_symmetry.space_group_name_H-M   'P 1'
#
loop_
_entity.id
_entity.type
_entity.pdbx_description
1 polymer ?
#
loop_
_entity_poly.entity_id
_entity_poly.type
_entity_poly.pdbx_seq_one_letter_code
_entity_poly.pdbx_strand_id
1 'polypeptide(L)'
;PEPEPEPEPEPEPEPKSRPKAEVPAQPSKKQAASDKESSKAYVRVQKPKKEGPTASDRFKDWVINTNRSLRYLLLCFKEDKKGAFAWWWKTNKQQPQLQTAIAQLTKELENDDFTLDKIWDALSEFTLKAEDVNRLKWFEDAHDKIMQLTTAVKTGKDLDRSQMQKLQNQLRFIANSEEFCQKFGLEKARKEVFQMYKDLSAVLNDLKKIEREKLALKENEQKLEARRLAKEKAEAELQKEKAILIKQKEARLKATEEKKRAIAFRQAQQAEQVKEEKLSELRAQEAEKQRQIQLQSSYVDMQVQDRIALMSLKEVTEIMKDRLNISDITDEDKSVLIELKNKLTHL
;
A
#
# COMPACT_ATOMS: atom_id res chain seq x y z
N PRO A 1 -32.70 -15.04 2.54
CA PRO A 1 -32.26 -15.55 1.22
C PRO A 1 -30.91 -16.25 1.36
N GLU A 2 -30.96 -17.58 1.44
CA GLU A 2 -29.77 -18.43 1.42
C GLU A 2 -29.08 -18.33 0.05
N PRO A 3 -27.74 -18.33 -0.02
CA PRO A 3 -27.02 -18.34 -1.28
C PRO A 3 -27.04 -19.76 -1.90
N GLU A 4 -27.42 -19.82 -3.17
CA GLU A 4 -27.38 -21.03 -4.00
C GLU A 4 -25.94 -21.57 -4.14
N PRO A 5 -25.74 -22.90 -4.13
CA PRO A 5 -24.43 -23.50 -4.34
C PRO A 5 -24.01 -23.43 -5.82
N GLU A 6 -22.75 -23.04 -6.06
CA GLU A 6 -22.12 -23.02 -7.38
C GLU A 6 -21.96 -24.45 -7.95
N PRO A 7 -22.15 -24.64 -9.27
CA PRO A 7 -21.97 -25.94 -9.92
C PRO A 7 -20.49 -26.31 -10.11
N GLU A 8 -20.14 -27.55 -9.78
CA GLU A 8 -18.82 -28.14 -10.04
C GLU A 8 -18.52 -28.26 -11.55
N PRO A 9 -17.27 -28.04 -11.98
CA PRO A 9 -16.87 -28.21 -13.37
C PRO A 9 -16.68 -29.68 -13.75
N GLU A 10 -17.25 -30.07 -14.89
CA GLU A 10 -17.08 -31.39 -15.52
C GLU A 10 -15.62 -31.68 -15.90
N PRO A 11 -15.17 -32.94 -15.81
CA PRO A 11 -13.83 -33.35 -16.22
C PRO A 11 -13.69 -33.47 -17.75
N GLU A 12 -12.63 -32.86 -18.31
CA GLU A 12 -12.25 -32.98 -19.72
C GLU A 12 -11.79 -34.41 -20.08
N PRO A 13 -12.14 -34.92 -21.28
CA PRO A 13 -11.79 -36.26 -21.73
C PRO A 13 -10.34 -36.40 -22.23
N GLU A 14 -9.75 -37.56 -21.93
CA GLU A 14 -8.38 -37.97 -22.28
C GLU A 14 -8.06 -37.94 -23.80
N PRO A 15 -6.79 -37.65 -24.19
CA PRO A 15 -6.38 -37.65 -25.58
C PRO A 15 -6.18 -39.06 -26.16
N LYS A 16 -6.87 -39.32 -27.28
CA LYS A 16 -6.76 -40.52 -28.11
C LYS A 16 -5.37 -40.70 -28.74
N SER A 17 -4.98 -41.97 -28.76
CA SER A 17 -3.77 -42.59 -29.28
C SER A 17 -3.44 -42.28 -30.76
N ARG A 18 -2.16 -42.04 -31.04
CA ARG A 18 -1.59 -41.99 -32.41
C ARG A 18 -1.41 -43.41 -33.01
N PRO A 19 -1.71 -43.61 -34.30
CA PRO A 19 -1.36 -44.83 -35.01
C PRO A 19 0.11 -44.82 -35.48
N LYS A 20 0.71 -46.02 -35.43
CA LYS A 20 2.03 -46.39 -35.97
C LYS A 20 2.04 -46.25 -37.49
N ALA A 21 3.13 -45.69 -38.05
CA ALA A 21 3.42 -45.72 -39.46
C ALA A 21 4.69 -46.54 -39.74
N GLU A 22 4.60 -47.33 -40.80
CA GLU A 22 5.45 -48.43 -41.19
C GLU A 22 6.83 -48.01 -41.71
N VAL A 23 7.80 -48.87 -41.45
CA VAL A 23 9.13 -48.90 -42.06
C VAL A 23 9.07 -49.82 -43.28
N PRO A 24 9.50 -49.40 -44.48
CA PRO A 24 9.83 -50.34 -45.54
C PRO A 24 11.30 -50.75 -45.48
N ALA A 25 11.51 -52.06 -45.63
CA ALA A 25 12.78 -52.74 -45.64
C ALA A 25 13.49 -52.72 -47.01
N GLN A 26 14.81 -52.53 -46.96
CA GLN A 26 15.88 -53.27 -47.70
C GLN A 26 15.95 -53.17 -49.25
N PRO A 27 17.11 -53.43 -49.91
CA PRO A 27 18.17 -54.36 -49.48
C PRO A 27 19.64 -53.96 -49.71
N SER A 28 20.45 -54.90 -49.23
CA SER A 28 21.90 -55.04 -49.11
C SER A 28 22.69 -55.10 -50.43
N LYS A 29 23.97 -54.74 -50.34
CA LYS A 29 25.09 -55.60 -50.77
C LYS A 29 26.40 -55.19 -50.09
N LYS A 30 27.06 -56.20 -49.51
CA LYS A 30 28.34 -56.14 -48.81
C LYS A 30 29.51 -56.34 -49.77
N GLN A 31 30.60 -55.63 -49.45
CA GLN A 31 32.02 -56.04 -49.42
C GLN A 31 32.71 -56.56 -50.69
N ALA A 32 33.80 -55.89 -51.06
CA ALA A 32 35.15 -56.46 -50.95
C ALA A 32 36.21 -55.35 -51.09
N ALA A 33 37.11 -55.28 -50.12
CA ALA A 33 38.40 -54.62 -50.23
C ALA A 33 39.44 -55.72 -50.52
N SER A 34 40.35 -55.50 -51.47
CA SER A 34 41.65 -56.16 -51.48
C SER A 34 42.71 -55.29 -52.16
N ASP A 35 43.92 -55.44 -51.64
CA ASP A 35 45.10 -54.62 -51.79
C ASP A 35 45.82 -54.63 -53.16
N LYS A 36 46.59 -53.54 -53.35
CA LYS A 36 47.91 -53.38 -53.98
C LYS A 36 48.38 -54.38 -55.06
N GLU A 37 48.72 -53.85 -56.23
CA GLU A 37 50.12 -53.70 -56.71
C GLU A 37 50.14 -53.04 -58.11
N SER A 38 50.81 -51.89 -58.24
CA SER A 38 52.04 -51.75 -59.04
C SER A 38 51.97 -52.30 -60.48
N SER A 39 51.68 -51.43 -61.44
CA SER A 39 52.48 -51.35 -62.67
C SER A 39 52.26 -50.03 -63.41
N LYS A 40 53.38 -49.37 -63.68
CA LYS A 40 53.52 -48.13 -64.44
C LYS A 40 52.95 -48.31 -65.85
N ALA A 41 52.00 -47.47 -66.21
CA ALA A 41 51.75 -47.08 -67.59
C ALA A 41 51.60 -45.56 -67.63
N TYR A 42 52.60 -44.88 -68.18
CA TYR A 42 52.51 -43.48 -68.57
C TYR A 42 51.47 -43.34 -69.68
N VAL A 43 50.19 -43.25 -69.32
CA VAL A 43 49.19 -42.68 -70.20
C VAL A 43 49.19 -41.18 -69.92
N ARG A 44 49.87 -40.46 -70.80
CA ARG A 44 49.76 -39.02 -70.96
C ARG A 44 48.30 -38.70 -71.27
N VAL A 45 47.47 -38.58 -70.23
CA VAL A 45 46.15 -37.96 -70.32
C VAL A 45 46.43 -36.51 -70.66
N GLN A 46 46.43 -36.23 -71.96
CA GLN A 46 46.34 -34.88 -72.46
C GLN A 46 45.13 -34.26 -71.76
N LYS A 47 45.37 -33.25 -70.92
CA LYS A 47 44.34 -32.29 -70.54
C LYS A 47 43.61 -31.93 -71.85
N PRO A 48 42.28 -32.13 -71.99
CA PRO A 48 41.60 -31.55 -73.11
C PRO A 48 41.90 -30.05 -73.05
N LYS A 49 42.50 -29.54 -74.13
CA LYS A 49 42.58 -28.10 -74.37
C LYS A 49 41.16 -27.60 -74.11
N LYS A 50 41.02 -26.65 -73.18
CA LYS A 50 39.82 -25.84 -73.07
C LYS A 50 39.62 -25.19 -74.43
N GLU A 51 38.85 -25.83 -75.30
CA GLU A 51 38.29 -25.18 -76.46
C GLU A 51 37.47 -24.02 -75.88
N GLY A 52 37.89 -22.80 -76.19
CA GLY A 52 37.08 -21.63 -75.86
C GLY A 52 35.68 -21.81 -76.47
N PRO A 53 34.65 -21.15 -75.91
CA PRO A 53 33.27 -21.35 -76.33
C PRO A 53 33.16 -21.21 -77.85
N THR A 54 32.65 -22.26 -78.50
CA THR A 54 32.49 -22.28 -79.96
C THR A 54 31.53 -21.17 -80.40
N ALA A 55 31.59 -20.75 -81.67
CA ALA A 55 30.68 -19.71 -82.18
C ALA A 55 29.20 -20.08 -81.97
N SER A 56 28.87 -21.38 -82.01
CA SER A 56 27.54 -21.90 -81.67
C SER A 56 27.18 -21.72 -80.19
N ASP A 57 28.13 -21.89 -79.27
CA ASP A 57 27.88 -21.68 -77.83
C ASP A 57 27.67 -20.20 -77.53
N ARG A 58 28.47 -19.31 -78.13
CA ARG A 58 28.29 -17.85 -78.03
C ARG A 58 26.95 -17.40 -78.61
N PHE A 59 26.50 -18.01 -79.72
CA PHE A 59 25.21 -17.70 -80.30
C PHE A 59 24.05 -18.18 -79.42
N LYS A 60 24.15 -19.39 -78.84
CA LYS A 60 23.16 -19.89 -77.87
C LYS A 60 23.08 -19.00 -76.64
N ASP A 61 24.22 -18.63 -76.06
CA ASP A 61 24.29 -17.72 -74.91
C ASP A 61 23.70 -16.34 -75.25
N TRP A 62 23.97 -15.84 -76.45
CA TRP A 62 23.39 -14.59 -76.93
C TRP A 62 21.86 -14.68 -77.07
N VAL A 63 21.32 -15.74 -77.68
CA VAL A 63 19.87 -15.96 -77.80
C VAL A 63 19.21 -16.11 -76.43
N ILE A 64 19.83 -16.86 -75.51
CA ILE A 64 19.33 -17.05 -74.15
C ILE A 64 19.32 -15.73 -73.38
N ASN A 65 20.41 -14.96 -73.44
CA ASN A 65 20.52 -13.67 -72.76
C ASN A 65 19.52 -12.65 -73.33
N THR A 66 19.36 -12.61 -74.65
CA THR A 66 18.40 -11.71 -75.32
C THR A 66 16.95 -12.07 -74.96
N ASN A 67 16.59 -13.35 -74.95
CA ASN A 67 15.26 -13.81 -74.51
C ASN A 67 14.99 -13.47 -73.04
N ARG A 68 15.97 -13.64 -72.14
CA ARG A 68 15.84 -13.25 -70.72
C ARG A 68 15.64 -11.75 -70.57
N SER A 69 16.45 -10.97 -71.28
CA SER A 69 16.39 -9.51 -71.31
C SER A 69 15.03 -8.99 -71.81
N LEU A 70 14.46 -9.61 -72.85
CA LEU A 70 13.13 -9.25 -73.38
C LEU A 70 12.00 -9.63 -72.44
N ARG A 71 12.08 -10.80 -71.78
CA ARG A 71 11.11 -11.18 -70.73
C ARG A 71 11.14 -10.20 -69.56
N TYR A 72 12.34 -9.76 -69.16
CA TYR A 72 12.48 -8.75 -68.11
C TYR A 72 11.88 -7.40 -68.53
N LEU A 73 12.12 -6.96 -69.77
CA LEU A 73 11.50 -5.76 -70.33
C LEU A 73 9.97 -5.83 -70.28
N LEU A 74 9.37 -6.95 -70.71
CA LEU A 74 7.92 -7.17 -70.64
C LEU A 74 7.40 -7.10 -69.20
N LEU A 75 8.16 -7.60 -68.24
CA LEU A 75 7.81 -7.56 -66.82
C LEU A 75 7.84 -6.12 -66.30
N CYS A 76 8.86 -5.34 -66.66
CA CYS A 76 8.91 -3.90 -66.36
C CYS A 76 7.71 -3.15 -66.96
N PHE A 77 7.29 -3.48 -68.19
CA PHE A 77 6.12 -2.87 -68.84
C PHE A 77 4.78 -3.22 -68.19
N LYS A 78 4.69 -4.41 -67.56
CA LYS A 78 3.51 -4.79 -66.77
C LYS A 78 3.42 -3.99 -65.47
N GLU A 79 4.55 -3.68 -64.83
CA GLU A 79 4.59 -2.93 -63.59
C GLU A 79 4.46 -1.40 -63.79
N ASP A 80 5.13 -0.82 -64.80
CA ASP A 80 5.06 0.62 -65.09
C ASP A 80 5.22 0.91 -66.59
N LYS A 81 4.12 1.22 -67.25
CA LYS A 81 4.08 1.48 -68.70
C LYS A 81 4.88 2.70 -69.14
N LYS A 82 5.07 3.71 -68.26
CA LYS A 82 5.69 5.00 -68.64
C LYS A 82 7.20 5.02 -68.34
N GLY A 83 7.65 4.30 -67.32
CA GLY A 83 9.06 4.23 -66.90
C GLY A 83 9.81 2.94 -67.28
N ALA A 84 9.13 1.90 -67.78
CA ALA A 84 9.70 0.57 -67.97
C ALA A 84 11.01 0.53 -68.76
N PHE A 85 11.11 1.27 -69.87
CA PHE A 85 12.28 1.20 -70.74
C PHE A 85 13.51 1.83 -70.08
N ALA A 86 13.35 3.00 -69.43
CA ALA A 86 14.41 3.66 -68.69
C ALA A 86 14.87 2.80 -67.50
N TRP A 87 13.91 2.18 -66.80
CA TRP A 87 14.20 1.26 -65.69
C TRP A 87 14.97 0.03 -66.17
N TRP A 88 14.45 -0.65 -67.19
CA TRP A 88 15.09 -1.82 -67.79
C TRP A 88 16.51 -1.52 -68.25
N TRP A 89 16.74 -0.40 -68.95
CA TRP A 89 18.07 -0.03 -69.41
C TRP A 89 19.07 0.09 -68.24
N LYS A 90 18.60 0.63 -67.10
CA LYS A 90 19.41 0.82 -65.90
C LYS A 90 19.72 -0.50 -65.19
N THR A 91 18.77 -1.43 -65.13
CA THR A 91 18.85 -2.62 -64.25
C THR A 91 19.12 -3.94 -64.98
N ASN A 92 18.95 -4.01 -66.31
CA ASN A 92 19.04 -5.26 -67.07
C ASN A 92 20.38 -5.99 -66.89
N LYS A 93 21.50 -5.24 -66.75
CA LYS A 93 22.83 -5.82 -66.50
C LYS A 93 22.96 -6.41 -65.09
N GLN A 94 22.24 -5.88 -64.11
CA GLN A 94 22.26 -6.32 -62.70
C GLN A 94 21.25 -7.45 -62.44
N GLN A 95 20.19 -7.57 -63.25
CA GLN A 95 19.13 -8.56 -63.07
C GLN A 95 19.59 -10.02 -62.92
N PRO A 96 20.56 -10.55 -63.69
CA PRO A 96 21.02 -11.93 -63.49
C PRO A 96 21.77 -12.11 -62.16
N GLN A 97 22.52 -11.10 -61.73
CA GLN A 97 23.21 -11.11 -60.44
C GLN A 97 22.20 -11.03 -59.29
N LEU A 98 21.19 -10.17 -59.41
CA LEU A 98 20.09 -10.07 -58.45
C LEU A 98 19.34 -11.39 -58.29
N GLN A 99 19.01 -12.08 -59.40
CA GLN A 99 18.35 -13.39 -59.35
C GLN A 99 19.24 -14.46 -58.69
N THR A 100 20.55 -14.37 -58.89
CA THR A 100 21.52 -15.27 -58.24
C THR A 100 21.59 -14.98 -56.74
N ALA A 101 21.64 -13.71 -56.34
CA ALA A 101 21.62 -13.28 -54.95
C ALA A 101 20.32 -13.70 -54.25
N ILE A 102 19.16 -13.54 -54.90
CA ILE A 102 17.87 -14.03 -54.39
C ILE A 102 17.92 -15.55 -54.18
N ALA A 103 18.40 -16.32 -55.16
CA ALA A 103 18.48 -17.77 -55.03
C ALA A 103 19.46 -18.23 -53.94
N GLN A 104 20.55 -17.50 -53.72
CA GLN A 104 21.48 -17.73 -52.61
C GLN A 104 20.81 -17.38 -51.28
N LEU A 105 20.13 -16.24 -51.20
CA LEU A 105 19.42 -15.78 -50.01
C LEU A 105 18.32 -16.76 -49.61
N THR A 106 17.53 -17.28 -50.56
CA THR A 106 16.50 -18.30 -50.28
C THR A 106 17.11 -19.58 -49.69
N LYS A 107 18.30 -19.99 -50.16
CA LYS A 107 19.03 -21.13 -49.58
C LYS A 107 19.56 -20.82 -48.20
N GLU A 108 20.12 -19.62 -47.99
CA GLU A 108 20.61 -19.20 -46.68
C GLU A 108 19.48 -19.09 -45.66
N LEU A 109 18.27 -18.75 -46.10
CA LEU A 109 17.06 -18.71 -45.30
C LEU A 109 16.61 -20.09 -44.82
N GLU A 110 17.13 -21.17 -45.41
CA GLU A 110 16.91 -22.52 -44.91
C GLU A 110 17.74 -22.83 -43.66
N ASN A 111 18.80 -22.06 -43.39
CA ASN A 111 19.66 -22.24 -42.23
C ASN A 111 19.06 -21.62 -40.96
N ASP A 112 19.30 -22.26 -39.82
CA ASP A 112 18.81 -21.78 -38.51
C ASP A 112 19.54 -20.52 -38.01
N ASP A 113 20.79 -20.30 -38.45
CA ASP A 113 21.60 -19.11 -38.11
C ASP A 113 21.31 -17.89 -39.02
N PHE A 114 20.15 -17.89 -39.67
CA PHE A 114 19.75 -16.80 -40.52
C PHE A 114 19.36 -15.56 -39.70
N THR A 115 19.84 -14.40 -40.13
CA THR A 115 19.59 -13.11 -39.49
C THR A 115 19.03 -12.13 -40.52
N LEU A 116 18.13 -11.23 -40.09
CA LEU A 116 17.39 -10.35 -41.00
C LEU A 116 18.25 -9.30 -41.72
N ASP A 117 19.41 -8.94 -41.16
CA ASP A 117 20.43 -8.07 -41.78
C ASP A 117 20.97 -8.65 -43.10
N LYS A 118 21.10 -9.98 -43.21
CA LYS A 118 21.55 -10.66 -44.44
C LYS A 118 20.64 -10.35 -45.65
N ILE A 119 19.37 -10.03 -45.42
CA ILE A 119 18.43 -9.61 -46.47
C ILE A 119 18.84 -8.24 -47.01
N TRP A 120 19.19 -7.30 -46.12
CA TRP A 120 19.68 -5.98 -46.51
C TRP A 120 21.02 -6.10 -47.24
N ASP A 121 21.97 -6.85 -46.69
CA ASP A 121 23.30 -7.03 -47.29
C ASP A 121 23.22 -7.66 -48.69
N ALA A 122 22.35 -8.66 -48.87
CA ALA A 122 22.19 -9.33 -50.16
C ALA A 122 21.47 -8.50 -51.24
N LEU A 123 20.65 -7.51 -50.86
CA LEU A 123 19.79 -6.78 -51.80
C LEU A 123 20.16 -5.30 -51.97
N SER A 124 20.88 -4.70 -51.02
CA SER A 124 21.22 -3.27 -51.01
C SER A 124 22.21 -2.85 -52.10
N GLU A 125 23.03 -3.77 -52.60
CA GLU A 125 23.98 -3.54 -53.69
C GLU A 125 23.30 -3.32 -55.05
N PHE A 126 22.03 -3.70 -55.16
CA PHE A 126 21.28 -3.65 -56.42
C PHE A 126 20.42 -2.40 -56.54
N THR A 127 20.20 -1.95 -57.78
CA THR A 127 19.32 -0.81 -58.04
C THR A 127 17.85 -1.23 -57.91
N LEU A 128 17.25 -0.96 -56.74
CA LEU A 128 15.85 -1.27 -56.43
C LEU A 128 14.94 -0.04 -56.55
N LYS A 129 13.63 -0.26 -56.71
CA LYS A 129 12.63 0.84 -56.68
C LYS A 129 12.59 1.46 -55.29
N ALA A 130 12.27 2.75 -55.18
CA ALA A 130 12.24 3.45 -53.89
C ALA A 130 11.33 2.77 -52.85
N GLU A 131 10.18 2.22 -53.28
CA GLU A 131 9.28 1.46 -52.41
C GLU A 131 9.92 0.17 -51.88
N ASP A 132 10.61 -0.57 -52.75
CA ASP A 132 11.31 -1.80 -52.39
C ASP A 132 12.48 -1.51 -51.44
N VAL A 133 13.21 -0.39 -51.63
CA VAL A 133 14.27 0.05 -50.70
C VAL A 133 13.69 0.36 -49.33
N ASN A 134 12.55 1.05 -49.25
CA ASN A 134 11.90 1.33 -47.97
C ASN A 134 11.47 0.04 -47.25
N ARG A 135 10.94 -0.94 -48.01
CA ARG A 135 10.58 -2.25 -47.47
C ARG A 135 11.82 -3.03 -46.99
N LEU A 136 12.94 -2.92 -47.71
CA LEU A 136 14.21 -3.52 -47.34
C LEU A 136 14.74 -2.94 -46.02
N LYS A 137 14.66 -1.62 -45.83
CA LYS A 137 15.04 -0.94 -44.58
C LYS A 137 14.26 -1.44 -43.36
N TRP A 138 13.02 -1.91 -43.54
CA TRP A 138 12.26 -2.46 -42.42
C TRP A 138 12.93 -3.70 -41.83
N PHE A 139 13.60 -4.52 -42.66
CA PHE A 139 14.32 -5.71 -42.19
C PHE A 139 15.57 -5.35 -41.39
N GLU A 140 16.35 -4.38 -41.87
CA GLU A 140 17.51 -3.82 -41.15
C GLU A 140 17.07 -3.20 -39.81
N ASP A 141 16.08 -2.31 -39.83
CA ASP A 141 15.51 -1.69 -38.63
C ASP A 141 14.99 -2.74 -37.62
N ALA A 142 14.37 -3.82 -38.11
CA ALA A 142 13.87 -4.89 -37.28
C ALA A 142 15.03 -5.68 -36.65
N HIS A 143 16.07 -6.00 -37.43
CA HIS A 143 17.28 -6.65 -36.94
C HIS A 143 17.94 -5.83 -35.82
N ASP A 144 18.19 -4.54 -36.06
CA ASP A 144 18.82 -3.65 -35.09
C ASP A 144 18.04 -3.59 -33.78
N LYS A 145 16.70 -3.49 -33.86
CA LYS A 145 15.84 -3.50 -32.68
C LYS A 145 15.87 -4.83 -31.95
N ILE A 146 15.88 -5.96 -32.67
CA ILE A 146 16.01 -7.29 -32.06
C ILE A 146 17.36 -7.40 -31.33
N MET A 147 18.44 -6.94 -31.95
CA MET A 147 19.78 -6.95 -31.34
C MET A 147 19.88 -6.04 -30.12
N GLN A 148 19.27 -4.85 -30.17
CA GLN A 148 19.18 -3.94 -29.02
C GLN A 148 18.43 -4.58 -27.85
N LEU A 149 17.27 -5.21 -28.10
CA LEU A 149 16.49 -5.89 -27.06
C LEU A 149 17.25 -7.09 -26.51
N THR A 150 17.85 -7.90 -27.38
CA THR A 150 18.65 -9.07 -26.97
C THR A 150 19.84 -8.65 -26.12
N THR A 151 20.51 -7.56 -26.47
CA THR A 151 21.61 -6.99 -25.70
C THR A 151 21.11 -6.47 -24.35
N ALA A 152 19.98 -5.75 -24.33
CA ALA A 152 19.37 -5.26 -23.08
C ALA A 152 19.08 -6.42 -22.12
N VAL A 153 18.47 -7.50 -22.61
CA VAL A 153 18.21 -8.73 -21.83
C VAL A 153 19.50 -9.34 -21.30
N LYS A 154 20.53 -9.50 -22.14
CA LYS A 154 21.82 -10.07 -21.72
C LYS A 154 22.52 -9.21 -20.66
N THR A 155 22.38 -7.90 -20.74
CA THR A 155 22.96 -6.95 -19.76
C THR A 155 22.12 -6.78 -18.49
N GLY A 156 20.97 -7.47 -18.39
CA GLY A 156 20.07 -7.36 -17.23
C GLY A 156 19.36 -6.02 -17.13
N LYS A 157 19.26 -5.27 -18.23
CA LYS A 157 18.54 -3.99 -18.28
C LYS A 157 17.05 -4.25 -18.45
N ASP A 158 16.23 -3.50 -17.74
CA ASP A 158 14.78 -3.56 -17.91
C ASP A 158 14.37 -3.24 -19.35
N LEU A 159 13.56 -4.12 -19.92
CA LEU A 159 12.99 -3.96 -21.25
C LEU A 159 11.87 -2.92 -21.23
N ASP A 160 12.06 -1.82 -21.95
CA ASP A 160 11.03 -0.81 -22.07
C ASP A 160 9.94 -1.24 -23.09
N ARG A 161 8.68 -1.07 -22.69
CA ARG A 161 7.50 -1.31 -23.53
C ARG A 161 7.55 -0.51 -24.83
N SER A 162 8.07 0.72 -24.81
CA SER A 162 8.19 1.53 -26.02
C SER A 162 9.09 0.85 -27.06
N GLN A 163 10.20 0.25 -26.62
CA GLN A 163 11.12 -0.45 -27.52
C GLN A 163 10.49 -1.69 -28.14
N MET A 164 9.77 -2.49 -27.33
CA MET A 164 9.02 -3.65 -27.82
C MET A 164 7.92 -3.24 -28.82
N GLN A 165 7.21 -2.14 -28.60
CA GLN A 165 6.22 -1.62 -29.56
C GLN A 165 6.86 -1.13 -30.87
N LYS A 166 8.03 -0.49 -30.78
CA LYS A 166 8.79 -0.07 -31.98
C LYS A 166 9.24 -1.27 -32.81
N LEU A 167 9.60 -2.38 -32.18
CA LEU A 167 9.90 -3.64 -32.88
C LEU A 167 8.62 -4.23 -33.47
N GLN A 168 7.54 -4.32 -32.69
CA GLN A 168 6.24 -4.82 -33.13
C GLN A 168 5.77 -4.12 -34.41
N ASN A 169 5.93 -2.79 -34.49
CA ASN A 169 5.56 -2.03 -35.67
C ASN A 169 6.40 -2.38 -36.90
N GLN A 170 7.73 -2.56 -36.77
CA GLN A 170 8.55 -2.99 -37.91
C GLN A 170 8.19 -4.39 -38.38
N LEU A 171 8.03 -5.32 -37.44
CA LEU A 171 7.61 -6.70 -37.76
C LEU A 171 6.23 -6.71 -38.43
N ARG A 172 5.31 -5.82 -38.01
CA ARG A 172 4.00 -5.65 -38.66
C ARG A 172 4.13 -5.16 -40.11
N PHE A 173 5.00 -4.18 -40.37
CA PHE A 173 5.21 -3.68 -41.73
C PHE A 173 5.77 -4.76 -42.65
N ILE A 174 6.73 -5.55 -42.17
CA ILE A 174 7.27 -6.72 -42.89
C ILE A 174 6.20 -7.80 -43.10
N ALA A 175 5.42 -8.13 -42.07
CA ALA A 175 4.35 -9.11 -42.19
C ALA A 175 3.31 -8.74 -43.26
N ASN A 176 3.04 -7.44 -43.42
CA ASN A 176 2.12 -6.90 -44.40
C ASN A 176 2.75 -6.69 -45.80
N SER A 177 4.07 -6.83 -45.95
CA SER A 177 4.77 -6.61 -47.23
C SER A 177 4.75 -7.86 -48.14
N GLU A 178 3.57 -8.40 -48.39
CA GLU A 178 3.36 -9.63 -49.16
C GLU A 178 4.03 -9.60 -50.54
N GLU A 179 3.71 -8.58 -51.34
CA GLU A 179 4.18 -8.45 -52.71
C GLU A 179 5.72 -8.37 -52.79
N PHE A 180 6.34 -7.70 -51.83
CA PHE A 180 7.79 -7.61 -51.74
C PHE A 180 8.40 -8.96 -51.41
N CYS A 181 7.89 -9.64 -50.38
CA CYS A 181 8.42 -10.93 -49.99
C CYS A 181 8.24 -11.98 -51.10
N GLN A 182 7.12 -11.95 -51.85
CA GLN A 182 6.92 -12.82 -53.00
C GLN A 182 7.88 -12.50 -54.16
N LYS A 183 8.11 -11.21 -54.43
CA LYS A 183 9.01 -10.76 -55.51
C LYS A 183 10.47 -11.19 -55.28
N PHE A 184 10.92 -11.24 -54.03
CA PHE A 184 12.30 -11.56 -53.66
C PHE A 184 12.47 -12.95 -53.01
N GLY A 185 11.46 -13.82 -53.01
CA GLY A 185 11.57 -15.18 -52.47
C GLY A 185 11.81 -15.24 -50.95
N LEU A 186 11.22 -14.30 -50.21
CA LEU A 186 11.37 -14.12 -48.76
C LEU A 186 10.15 -14.63 -47.97
N GLU A 187 9.35 -15.54 -48.54
CA GLU A 187 8.10 -15.98 -47.91
C GLU A 187 8.35 -16.72 -46.59
N LYS A 188 9.44 -17.49 -46.49
CA LYS A 188 9.81 -18.17 -45.23
C LYS A 188 10.17 -17.14 -44.15
N ALA A 189 11.01 -16.14 -44.46
CA ALA A 189 11.35 -15.06 -43.53
C ALA A 189 10.10 -14.28 -43.11
N ARG A 190 9.20 -13.98 -44.05
CA ARG A 190 7.92 -13.31 -43.74
C ARG A 190 7.09 -14.12 -42.75
N LYS A 191 6.99 -15.45 -42.91
CA LYS A 191 6.24 -16.32 -41.99
C LYS A 191 6.86 -16.31 -40.59
N GLU A 192 8.18 -16.38 -40.49
CA GLU A 192 8.89 -16.31 -39.21
C GLU A 192 8.73 -14.94 -38.54
N VAL A 193 8.89 -13.85 -39.30
CA VAL A 193 8.63 -12.48 -38.82
C VAL A 193 7.18 -12.30 -38.37
N PHE A 194 6.23 -12.89 -39.08
CA PHE A 194 4.83 -12.86 -38.67
C PHE A 194 4.58 -13.63 -37.37
N GLN A 195 5.27 -14.75 -37.17
CA GLN A 195 5.21 -15.49 -35.91
C GLN A 195 5.82 -14.66 -34.76
N MET A 196 7.01 -14.08 -34.97
CA MET A 196 7.63 -13.16 -34.02
C MET A 196 6.71 -11.98 -33.67
N TYR A 197 6.02 -11.41 -34.66
CA TYR A 197 5.02 -10.36 -34.44
C TYR A 197 3.86 -10.83 -33.55
N LYS A 198 3.33 -12.03 -33.77
CA LYS A 198 2.25 -12.59 -32.94
C LYS A 198 2.71 -12.82 -31.51
N ASP A 199 3.87 -13.41 -31.33
CA ASP A 199 4.42 -13.73 -30.01
C ASP A 199 4.70 -12.43 -29.23
N LEU A 200 5.33 -11.45 -29.88
CA LEU A 200 5.56 -10.13 -29.28
C LEU A 200 4.26 -9.39 -28.95
N SER A 201 3.22 -9.54 -29.79
CA SER A 201 1.90 -8.96 -29.52
C SER A 201 1.22 -9.60 -28.31
N ALA A 202 1.36 -10.92 -28.14
CA ALA A 202 0.86 -11.63 -26.97
C ALA A 202 1.56 -11.15 -25.70
N VAL A 203 2.89 -11.11 -25.70
CA VAL A 203 3.70 -10.61 -24.57
C VAL A 203 3.33 -9.16 -24.21
N LEU A 204 3.16 -8.28 -25.19
CA LEU A 204 2.74 -6.89 -24.92
C LEU A 204 1.34 -6.77 -24.33
N ASN A 205 0.42 -7.68 -24.70
CA ASN A 205 -0.91 -7.73 -24.11
C ASN A 205 -0.87 -8.25 -22.68
N ASP A 206 -0.06 -9.27 -22.40
CA ASP A 206 0.13 -9.81 -21.06
C ASP A 206 0.76 -8.78 -20.12
N LEU A 207 1.79 -8.06 -20.58
CA LEU A 207 2.37 -6.94 -19.83
C LEU A 207 1.32 -5.88 -19.50
N LYS A 208 0.46 -5.53 -20.46
CA LYS A 208 -0.64 -4.59 -20.23
C LYS A 208 -1.64 -5.10 -19.19
N LYS A 209 -1.93 -6.39 -19.19
CA LYS A 209 -2.83 -7.04 -18.21
C LYS A 209 -2.21 -6.99 -16.82
N ILE A 210 -0.94 -7.37 -16.69
CA ILE A 210 -0.18 -7.32 -15.44
C ILE A 210 -0.09 -5.89 -14.90
N GLU A 211 0.16 -4.89 -15.75
CA GLU A 211 0.17 -3.48 -15.33
C GLU A 211 -1.17 -3.02 -14.77
N ARG A 212 -2.28 -3.40 -15.43
CA ARG A 212 -3.64 -3.08 -14.95
C ARG A 212 -3.94 -3.75 -13.61
N GLU A 213 -3.57 -5.02 -13.46
CA GLU A 213 -3.72 -5.75 -12.21
C GLU A 213 -2.89 -5.12 -11.08
N LYS A 214 -1.64 -4.73 -11.36
CA LYS A 214 -0.80 -4.00 -10.39
C LYS A 214 -1.40 -2.66 -9.97
N LEU A 215 -1.98 -1.90 -10.90
CA LEU A 215 -2.66 -0.64 -10.58
C LEU A 215 -3.92 -0.90 -9.73
N ALA A 216 -4.73 -1.88 -10.09
CA ALA A 216 -5.92 -2.25 -9.32
C ALA A 216 -5.56 -2.73 -7.89
N LEU A 217 -4.47 -3.48 -7.74
CA LEU A 217 -3.94 -3.89 -6.43
C LEU A 217 -3.49 -2.69 -5.61
N LYS A 218 -2.73 -1.75 -6.19
CA LYS A 218 -2.33 -0.51 -5.52
C LYS A 218 -3.53 0.33 -5.08
N GLU A 219 -4.55 0.46 -5.91
CA GLU A 219 -5.78 1.17 -5.53
C GLU A 219 -6.52 0.47 -4.38
N ASN A 220 -6.55 -0.86 -4.37
CA ASN A 220 -7.16 -1.63 -3.29
C ASN A 220 -6.37 -1.52 -1.98
N GLU A 221 -5.04 -1.54 -2.04
CA GLU A 221 -4.17 -1.29 -0.89
C GLU A 221 -4.41 0.11 -0.31
N GLN A 222 -4.44 1.15 -1.15
CA GLN A 222 -4.74 2.51 -0.71
C GLN A 222 -6.14 2.63 -0.08
N LYS A 223 -7.16 1.95 -0.63
CA LYS A 223 -8.50 1.91 -0.04
C LYS A 223 -8.51 1.21 1.32
N LEU A 224 -7.74 0.14 1.48
CA LEU A 224 -7.60 -0.58 2.75
C LEU A 224 -6.89 0.27 3.80
N GLU A 225 -5.80 0.95 3.44
CA GLU A 225 -5.10 1.90 4.32
C GLU A 225 -6.01 3.06 4.74
N ALA A 226 -6.75 3.64 3.79
CA ALA A 226 -7.72 4.69 4.09
C ALA A 226 -8.81 4.20 5.07
N ARG A 227 -9.32 2.97 4.90
CA ARG A 227 -10.26 2.36 5.83
C ARG A 227 -9.66 2.09 7.21
N ARG A 228 -8.38 1.68 7.29
CA ARG A 228 -7.67 1.49 8.56
C ARG A 228 -7.53 2.82 9.31
N LEU A 229 -7.07 3.86 8.62
CA LEU A 229 -6.95 5.20 9.21
C LEU A 229 -8.30 5.77 9.65
N ALA A 230 -9.38 5.52 8.91
CA ALA A 230 -10.72 5.93 9.31
C ALA A 230 -11.20 5.19 10.58
N LYS A 231 -10.93 3.89 10.70
CA LYS A 231 -11.24 3.12 11.91
C LYS A 231 -10.44 3.63 13.11
N GLU A 232 -9.14 3.87 12.95
CA GLU A 232 -8.28 4.38 14.01
C GLU A 232 -8.77 5.76 14.51
N LYS A 233 -9.18 6.65 13.59
CA LYS A 233 -9.79 7.94 13.95
C LYS A 233 -11.10 7.77 14.72
N ALA A 234 -11.98 6.89 14.27
CA ALA A 234 -13.24 6.62 14.94
C ALA A 234 -13.03 6.03 16.35
N GLU A 235 -12.05 5.13 16.51
CA GLU A 235 -11.68 4.58 17.81
C GLU A 235 -11.09 5.65 18.74
N ALA A 236 -10.25 6.54 18.23
CA ALA A 236 -9.72 7.67 18.99
C ALA A 236 -10.82 8.65 19.43
N GLU A 237 -11.81 8.92 18.58
CA GLU A 237 -12.98 9.73 18.92
C GLU A 237 -13.84 9.07 20.01
N LEU A 238 -14.12 7.77 19.87
CA LEU A 238 -14.84 7.01 20.89
C LEU A 238 -14.11 6.99 22.24
N GLN A 239 -12.77 6.91 22.24
CA GLN A 239 -11.99 7.01 23.48
C GLN A 239 -12.09 8.39 24.11
N LYS A 240 -12.06 9.47 23.30
CA LYS A 240 -12.26 10.84 23.79
C LYS A 240 -13.65 11.01 24.42
N GLU A 241 -14.70 10.52 23.76
CA GLU A 241 -16.06 10.57 24.29
C GLU A 241 -16.19 9.80 25.61
N LYS A 242 -15.62 8.59 25.69
CA LYS A 242 -15.57 7.81 26.93
C LYS A 242 -14.85 8.57 28.05
N ALA A 243 -13.71 9.20 27.75
CA ALA A 243 -12.97 10.00 28.73
C ALA A 243 -13.79 11.21 29.22
N ILE A 244 -14.54 11.89 28.34
CA ILE A 244 -15.43 12.98 28.73
C ILE A 244 -16.56 12.47 29.63
N LEU A 245 -17.17 11.33 29.29
CA LEU A 245 -18.22 10.71 30.12
C LEU A 245 -17.71 10.33 31.51
N ILE A 246 -16.49 9.80 31.62
CA ILE A 246 -15.87 9.49 32.91
C ILE A 246 -15.67 10.76 33.73
N LYS A 247 -15.10 11.82 33.14
CA LYS A 247 -14.94 13.13 33.81
C LYS A 247 -16.27 13.71 34.29
N GLN A 248 -17.33 13.60 33.48
CA GLN A 248 -18.67 14.05 33.88
C GLN A 248 -19.21 13.23 35.06
N LYS A 249 -19.01 11.90 35.07
CA LYS A 249 -19.41 11.04 36.20
C LYS A 249 -18.64 11.39 37.47
N GLU A 250 -17.32 11.59 37.38
CA GLU A 250 -16.49 12.02 38.51
C GLU A 250 -16.92 13.38 39.05
N ALA A 251 -17.21 14.35 38.18
CA ALA A 251 -17.71 15.67 38.59
C ALA A 251 -19.06 15.56 39.31
N ARG A 252 -19.97 14.70 38.81
CA ARG A 252 -21.25 14.44 39.48
C ARG A 252 -21.04 13.80 40.85
N LEU A 253 -20.13 12.82 40.97
CA LEU A 253 -19.82 12.17 42.24
C LEU A 253 -19.26 13.17 43.25
N LYS A 254 -18.27 14.00 42.86
CA LYS A 254 -17.74 15.07 43.71
C LYS A 254 -18.83 16.04 44.17
N ALA A 255 -19.69 16.49 43.26
CA ALA A 255 -20.81 17.37 43.62
C ALA A 255 -21.78 16.70 44.61
N THR A 256 -22.02 15.38 44.50
CA THR A 256 -22.84 14.66 45.48
C THR A 256 -22.16 14.50 46.83
N GLU A 257 -20.85 14.27 46.86
CA GLU A 257 -20.07 14.19 48.10
C GLU A 257 -20.00 15.53 48.81
N GLU A 258 -19.77 16.63 48.08
CA GLU A 258 -19.79 17.99 48.63
C GLU A 258 -21.16 18.36 49.18
N LYS A 259 -22.25 18.01 48.48
CA LYS A 259 -23.61 18.19 49.00
C LYS A 259 -23.82 17.41 50.31
N LYS A 260 -23.38 16.14 50.37
CA LYS A 260 -23.46 15.34 51.60
C LYS A 260 -22.65 15.97 52.73
N ARG A 261 -21.44 16.44 52.47
CA ARG A 261 -20.60 17.16 53.45
C ARG A 261 -21.26 18.44 53.93
N ALA A 262 -21.84 19.22 53.03
CA ALA A 262 -22.55 20.45 53.38
C ALA A 262 -23.80 20.19 54.25
N ILE A 263 -24.55 19.12 53.95
CA ILE A 263 -25.68 18.69 54.79
C ILE A 263 -25.19 18.27 56.17
N ALA A 264 -24.14 17.43 56.26
CA ALA A 264 -23.57 17.00 57.52
C ALA A 264 -23.05 18.19 58.35
N PHE A 265 -22.40 19.15 57.71
CA PHE A 265 -21.94 20.39 58.36
C PHE A 265 -23.11 21.23 58.90
N ARG A 266 -24.18 21.41 58.12
CA ARG A 266 -25.39 22.10 58.59
C ARG A 266 -26.05 21.39 59.77
N GLN A 267 -26.13 20.06 59.74
CA GLN A 267 -26.68 19.27 60.85
C GLN A 267 -25.81 19.38 62.11
N ALA A 268 -24.47 19.39 61.96
CA ALA A 268 -23.56 19.61 63.07
C ALA A 268 -23.73 21.01 63.69
N GLN A 269 -23.83 22.06 62.85
CA GLN A 269 -24.08 23.42 63.33
C GLN A 269 -25.43 23.57 64.03
N GLN A 270 -26.49 22.97 63.50
CA GLN A 270 -27.80 22.96 64.16
C GLN A 270 -27.74 22.23 65.51
N ALA A 271 -27.00 21.11 65.59
CA ALA A 271 -26.81 20.40 66.84
C ALA A 271 -25.99 21.20 67.86
N GLU A 272 -25.01 21.98 67.43
CA GLU A 272 -24.27 22.92 68.29
C GLU A 272 -25.15 24.06 68.78
N GLN A 273 -25.93 24.70 67.90
CA GLN A 273 -26.89 25.75 68.28
C GLN A 273 -27.88 25.24 69.32
N VAL A 274 -28.47 24.05 69.13
CA VAL A 274 -29.37 23.44 70.11
C VAL A 274 -28.67 23.17 71.45
N LYS A 275 -27.38 22.81 71.43
CA LYS A 275 -26.60 22.65 72.68
C LYS A 275 -26.36 23.99 73.36
N GLU A 276 -26.00 25.03 72.61
CA GLU A 276 -25.80 26.38 73.13
C GLU A 276 -27.09 26.97 73.70
N GLU A 277 -28.22 26.80 73.00
CA GLU A 277 -29.55 27.19 73.46
C GLU A 277 -29.86 26.50 74.79
N LYS A 278 -29.72 25.17 74.88
CA LYS A 278 -29.93 24.44 76.15
C LYS A 278 -29.01 24.89 77.27
N LEU A 279 -27.73 25.15 76.97
CA LEU A 279 -26.79 25.68 77.96
C LEU A 279 -27.20 27.08 78.42
N SER A 280 -27.71 27.92 77.51
CA SER A 280 -28.21 29.25 77.83
C SER A 280 -29.49 29.20 78.67
N GLU A 281 -30.40 28.26 78.38
CA GLU A 281 -31.60 28.01 79.17
C GLU A 281 -31.23 27.54 80.58
N LEU A 282 -30.29 26.60 80.70
CA LEU A 282 -29.79 26.15 82.01
C LEU A 282 -29.16 27.29 82.79
N ARG A 283 -28.33 28.13 82.15
CA ARG A 283 -27.75 29.32 82.79
C ARG A 283 -28.82 30.33 83.21
N ALA A 284 -29.87 30.52 82.41
CA ALA A 284 -30.99 31.39 82.76
C ALA A 284 -31.75 30.85 83.99
N GLN A 285 -32.00 29.54 84.03
CA GLN A 285 -32.62 28.88 85.19
C GLN A 285 -31.74 28.98 86.45
N GLU A 286 -30.42 28.82 86.31
CA GLU A 286 -29.47 28.99 87.42
C GLU A 286 -29.45 30.44 87.92
N ALA A 287 -29.46 31.42 87.01
CA ALA A 287 -29.54 32.84 87.37
C ALA A 287 -30.86 33.19 88.06
N GLU A 288 -31.99 32.64 87.61
CA GLU A 288 -33.28 32.80 88.30
C GLU A 288 -33.26 32.18 89.69
N LYS A 289 -32.69 30.97 89.85
CA LYS A 289 -32.52 30.36 91.17
C LYS A 289 -31.64 31.20 92.09
N GLN A 290 -30.51 31.70 91.59
CA GLN A 290 -29.64 32.59 92.37
C GLN A 290 -30.38 33.87 92.76
N ARG A 291 -31.16 34.46 91.85
CA ARG A 291 -32.00 35.62 92.15
C ARG A 291 -33.04 35.31 93.22
N GLN A 292 -33.69 34.15 93.17
CA GLN A 292 -34.63 33.73 94.21
C GLN A 292 -33.95 33.54 95.57
N ILE A 293 -32.74 32.95 95.59
CA ILE A 293 -31.94 32.81 96.82
C ILE A 293 -31.58 34.19 97.38
N GLN A 294 -31.12 35.12 96.53
CA GLN A 294 -30.82 36.49 96.95
C GLN A 294 -32.05 37.24 97.47
N LEU A 295 -33.22 37.03 96.86
CA LEU A 295 -34.48 37.60 97.34
C LEU A 295 -34.88 37.00 98.69
N GLN A 296 -34.72 35.69 98.89
CA GLN A 296 -34.96 35.05 100.18
C GLN A 296 -33.97 35.52 101.25
N SER A 297 -32.69 35.65 100.94
CA SER A 297 -31.70 36.16 101.89
C SER A 297 -32.01 37.61 102.25
N SER A 298 -32.35 38.46 101.26
CA SER A 298 -32.75 39.84 101.51
C SER A 298 -34.04 39.93 102.33
N TYR A 299 -34.98 39.01 102.16
CA TYR A 299 -36.20 38.94 102.98
C TYR A 299 -35.90 38.53 104.42
N VAL A 300 -34.99 37.57 104.63
CA VAL A 300 -34.54 37.17 105.97
C VAL A 300 -33.81 38.33 106.65
N ASP A 301 -32.91 39.02 105.94
CA ASP A 301 -32.20 40.19 106.48
C ASP A 301 -33.18 41.31 106.86
N MET A 302 -34.20 41.57 106.03
CA MET A 302 -35.27 42.51 106.36
C MET A 302 -36.05 42.07 107.61
N GLN A 303 -36.40 40.78 107.75
CA GLN A 303 -37.05 40.27 108.96
C GLN A 303 -36.18 40.39 110.21
N VAL A 304 -34.86 40.18 110.08
CA VAL A 304 -33.91 40.37 111.18
C VAL A 304 -33.85 41.84 111.57
N GLN A 305 -33.76 42.76 110.60
CA GLN A 305 -33.78 44.20 110.86
C GLN A 305 -35.09 44.66 111.50
N ASP A 306 -36.25 44.21 111.01
CA ASP A 306 -37.56 44.53 111.58
C ASP A 306 -37.68 43.97 113.01
N ARG A 307 -37.16 42.76 113.27
CA ARG A 307 -37.13 42.17 114.62
C ARG A 307 -36.21 42.93 115.57
N ILE A 308 -35.07 43.43 115.10
CA ILE A 308 -34.18 44.30 115.88
C ILE A 308 -34.88 45.64 116.17
N ALA A 309 -35.60 46.22 115.21
CA ALA A 309 -36.31 47.49 115.38
C ALA A 309 -37.51 47.40 116.35
N LEU A 310 -38.14 46.22 116.46
CA LEU A 310 -39.27 45.97 117.35
C LEU A 310 -38.86 45.52 118.77
N MET A 311 -37.59 45.24 119.01
CA MET A 311 -37.10 44.87 120.34
C MET A 311 -37.05 46.09 121.27
N SER A 312 -37.72 45.98 122.42
CA SER A 312 -37.61 46.99 123.47
C SER A 312 -36.24 46.91 124.13
N LEU A 313 -35.72 48.06 124.61
CA LEU A 313 -34.41 48.16 125.29
C LEU A 313 -34.24 47.12 126.42
N LYS A 314 -35.33 46.72 127.09
CA LYS A 314 -35.32 45.68 128.12
C LYS A 314 -35.03 44.27 127.56
N GLU A 315 -35.58 43.91 126.40
CA GLU A 315 -35.39 42.59 125.77
C GLU A 315 -33.98 42.45 125.16
N VAL A 316 -33.41 43.53 124.62
CA VAL A 316 -32.01 43.54 124.15
C VAL A 316 -31.04 43.33 125.32
N THR A 317 -31.35 43.91 126.49
CA THR A 317 -30.52 43.77 127.70
C THR A 317 -30.61 42.37 128.30
N GLU A 318 -31.77 41.70 128.23
CA GLU A 318 -31.93 40.31 128.66
C GLU A 318 -31.21 39.33 127.72
N ILE A 319 -31.31 39.49 126.40
CA ILE A 319 -30.60 38.63 125.45
C ILE A 319 -29.07 38.80 125.56
N MET A 320 -28.58 40.02 125.83
CA MET A 320 -27.16 40.25 126.12
C MET A 320 -26.73 39.61 127.46
N LYS A 321 -27.59 39.61 128.49
CA LYS A 321 -27.34 38.89 129.76
C LYS A 321 -27.28 37.38 129.55
N ASP A 322 -28.19 36.83 128.75
CA ASP A 322 -28.21 35.40 128.45
C ASP A 322 -27.01 34.99 127.61
N ARG A 323 -26.58 35.81 126.64
CA ARG A 323 -25.34 35.62 125.89
C ARG A 323 -24.09 35.71 126.77
N LEU A 324 -24.01 36.66 127.72
CA LEU A 324 -22.89 36.78 128.67
C LEU A 324 -22.71 35.56 129.58
N ASN A 325 -23.75 34.73 129.74
CA ASN A 325 -23.72 33.50 130.54
C ASN A 325 -23.43 32.23 129.71
N ILE A 326 -23.25 32.33 128.39
CA ILE A 326 -22.88 31.20 127.53
C ILE A 326 -21.35 31.03 127.55
N SER A 327 -20.90 29.82 127.88
CA SER A 327 -19.51 29.47 128.20
C SER A 327 -18.50 29.53 127.03
N ASP A 328 -18.95 29.75 125.80
CA ASP A 328 -18.12 29.72 124.57
C ASP A 328 -17.89 31.10 123.93
N ILE A 329 -17.84 32.18 124.73
CA ILE A 329 -17.51 33.52 124.23
C ILE A 329 -16.03 33.83 124.51
N THR A 330 -15.30 34.18 123.44
CA THR A 330 -13.91 34.66 123.44
C THR A 330 -13.76 35.95 124.26
N ASP A 331 -12.59 36.16 124.87
CA ASP A 331 -12.38 37.29 125.80
C ASP A 331 -12.55 38.66 125.11
N GLU A 332 -12.27 38.76 123.81
CA GLU A 332 -12.54 39.96 123.00
C GLU A 332 -14.05 40.24 122.88
N ASP A 333 -14.86 39.24 122.54
CA ASP A 333 -16.31 39.40 122.41
C ASP A 333 -16.99 39.68 123.76
N LYS A 334 -16.45 39.13 124.86
CA LYS A 334 -16.89 39.48 126.23
C LYS A 334 -16.63 40.94 126.54
N SER A 335 -15.45 41.46 126.17
CA SER A 335 -15.10 42.87 126.43
C SER A 335 -16.03 43.83 125.68
N VAL A 336 -16.34 43.52 124.42
CA VAL A 336 -17.25 44.30 123.57
C VAL A 336 -18.69 44.22 124.09
N LEU A 337 -19.15 43.03 124.50
CA LEU A 337 -20.49 42.84 125.10
C LEU A 337 -20.64 43.58 126.45
N ILE A 338 -19.61 43.61 127.29
CA ILE A 338 -19.60 44.39 128.54
C ILE A 338 -19.64 45.89 128.24
N GLU A 339 -18.87 46.36 127.26
CA GLU A 339 -18.85 47.77 126.87
C GLU A 339 -20.19 48.23 126.27
N LEU A 340 -20.80 47.40 125.42
CA LEU A 340 -22.15 47.63 124.85
C LEU A 340 -23.23 47.60 125.92
N LYS A 341 -23.19 46.63 126.84
CA LYS A 341 -24.10 46.59 128.01
C LYS A 341 -24.00 47.89 128.81
N ASN A 342 -22.78 48.34 129.14
CA ASN A 342 -22.59 49.55 129.94
C ASN A 342 -23.11 50.81 129.22
N LYS A 343 -22.92 50.91 127.89
CA LYS A 343 -23.46 52.02 127.08
C LYS A 343 -25.00 51.97 126.97
N LEU A 344 -25.60 50.79 126.93
CA LEU A 344 -27.06 50.59 126.88
C LEU A 344 -27.76 50.80 128.23
N THR A 345 -27.08 50.61 129.37
CA THR A 345 -27.64 50.90 130.71
C THR A 345 -27.54 52.37 131.14
N HIS A 346 -26.83 53.20 130.37
CA HIS A 346 -26.64 54.64 130.62
C HIS A 346 -27.41 55.55 129.64
N LEU A 347 -28.28 54.96 128.82
CA LEU A 347 -29.32 55.60 128.00
C LEU A 347 -30.69 55.26 128.60
#